data_AF-A0AAD4ZJ32-F1
#
_entry.id   AF-A0AAD4ZJ32-F1
#
_cell.length_a   1.000
_cell.length_b   1.000
_cell.length_c   1.000
_cell.angle_alpha   90.00
_cell.angle_beta   90.00
_cell.angle_gamma   90.00
#
_symmetry.space_group_name_H-M   'P 1'
#
loop_
_entity.id
_entity.type
_entity.pdbx_description
1 polymer ?
#
loop_
_entity_poly.entity_id
_entity_poly.type
_entity_poly.pdbx_seq_one_letter_code
_entity_poly.pdbx_strand_id
1 'polypeptide(L)'
;MNGSLPLNLTEIRLENCEECKQVPSLGHLSNLRLVHYLEGMHKLKCVGVEFYGYNHVNGAATSTKKKETLFPALKSLTIRSCQALIKWEELPTDEKVAVFPCLEDLIIRGCPSLEFIPITQAKGMPCLRKLEIRFCRKLSSLPISLEHCISLQELEMD
;
A
#
# COMPACT_ATOMS: atom_id res chain seq x y z
N MET A 1 12.45 10.79 12.32
CA MET A 1 11.49 11.90 12.50
C MET A 1 10.33 11.35 13.31
N ASN A 2 10.17 11.75 14.58
CA ASN A 2 9.01 11.39 15.40
C ASN A 2 8.07 12.60 15.43
N GLY A 3 7.27 12.75 14.37
CA GLY A 3 6.12 13.66 14.35
C GLY A 3 4.87 12.82 14.29
N SER A 4 3.99 12.91 15.29
CA SER A 4 2.67 12.28 15.19
C SER A 4 1.89 12.96 14.06
N LEU A 5 1.38 12.17 13.12
CA LEU A 5 0.54 12.66 12.04
C LEU A 5 -0.84 13.04 12.61
N PRO A 6 -1.48 14.12 12.13
CA PRO A 6 -2.78 14.54 12.64
C PRO A 6 -3.86 13.47 12.37
N LEU A 7 -4.73 13.24 13.35
CA LEU A 7 -5.78 12.20 13.31
C LEU A 7 -6.81 12.38 12.16
N ASN A 8 -6.86 13.56 11.56
CA ASN A 8 -7.76 13.90 10.45
C ASN A 8 -7.06 13.93 9.07
N LEU A 9 -5.87 13.35 8.97
CA LEU A 9 -5.12 13.32 7.73
C LEU A 9 -5.85 12.45 6.70
N THR A 10 -6.34 13.09 5.64
CA THR A 10 -7.06 12.43 4.54
C THR A 10 -6.18 12.11 3.35
N GLU A 11 -5.03 12.79 3.24
CA GLU A 11 -4.16 12.69 2.09
C GLU A 11 -2.70 12.83 2.49
N ILE A 12 -1.85 11.98 1.92
CA ILE A 12 -0.40 12.07 2.04
C ILE A 12 0.18 12.08 0.63
N ARG A 13 1.03 13.08 0.37
CA ARG A 13 1.86 13.18 -0.82
C ARG A 13 3.32 13.25 -0.39
N LEU A 14 4.13 12.30 -0.83
CA LEU A 14 5.57 12.31 -0.67
C LEU A 14 6.22 12.47 -2.04
N GLU A 15 7.02 13.52 -2.17
CA GLU A 15 7.72 13.90 -3.40
C GLU A 15 9.08 14.47 -3.00
N ASN A 16 10.10 14.27 -3.83
CA ASN A 16 11.47 14.76 -3.61
C ASN A 16 12.08 14.34 -2.27
N CYS A 17 11.69 13.16 -1.76
CA CYS A 17 12.25 12.59 -0.54
C CYS A 17 13.47 11.71 -0.85
N GLU A 18 14.55 12.35 -1.28
CA GLU A 18 15.73 11.67 -1.83
C GLU A 18 16.44 10.75 -0.82
N GLU A 19 16.33 11.06 0.47
CA GLU A 19 16.96 10.31 1.56
C GLU A 19 16.07 9.22 2.17
N CYS A 20 14.79 9.15 1.79
CA CYS A 20 13.85 8.20 2.36
C CYS A 20 14.14 6.77 1.90
N LYS A 21 14.60 5.94 2.84
CA LYS A 21 14.84 4.50 2.63
C LYS A 21 13.62 3.64 2.93
N GLN A 22 12.69 4.17 3.72
CA GLN A 22 11.49 3.50 4.21
C GLN A 22 10.29 4.44 4.10
N VAL A 23 9.10 3.85 4.01
CA VAL A 23 7.84 4.59 4.05
C VAL A 23 7.39 4.85 5.48
N PRO A 24 6.62 5.92 5.74
CA PRO A 24 6.00 6.13 7.04
C PRO A 24 4.94 5.05 7.34
N SER A 25 4.64 4.88 8.62
CA SER A 25 3.59 4.00 9.08
C SER A 25 2.22 4.66 8.98
N LEU A 26 1.37 4.18 8.07
CA LEU A 26 0.13 4.87 7.68
C LEU A 26 -1.15 4.05 7.91
N GLY A 27 -1.04 2.72 8.11
CA GLY A 27 -2.22 1.85 8.14
C GLY A 27 -3.19 2.06 9.30
N HIS A 28 -2.77 2.71 10.38
CA HIS A 28 -3.63 3.06 11.53
C HIS A 28 -4.46 4.33 11.30
N LEU A 29 -4.15 5.13 10.26
CA LEU A 29 -4.82 6.40 9.99
C LEU A 29 -6.23 6.16 9.42
N SER A 30 -7.24 6.31 10.27
CA SER A 30 -8.61 5.89 9.95
C SER A 30 -9.32 6.77 8.90
N ASN A 31 -8.86 8.02 8.72
CA ASN A 31 -9.43 8.98 7.78
C ASN A 31 -8.63 9.10 6.48
N LEU A 32 -7.51 8.39 6.34
CA LEU A 32 -6.62 8.50 5.19
C LEU A 32 -7.28 7.88 3.96
N ARG A 33 -7.51 8.70 2.94
CA ARG A 33 -8.18 8.35 1.68
C ARG A 33 -7.22 8.25 0.52
N LEU A 34 -6.16 9.05 0.52
CA LEU A 34 -5.24 9.18 -0.60
C LEU A 34 -3.80 9.04 -0.12
N VAL A 35 -3.03 8.17 -0.78
CA VAL A 35 -1.58 8.04 -0.58
C VAL A 35 -0.89 8.11 -1.92
N HIS A 36 0.02 9.07 -2.05
CA HIS A 36 0.80 9.28 -3.26
C HIS A 36 2.30 9.32 -2.92
N TYR A 37 3.04 8.35 -3.42
CA TYR A 37 4.50 8.40 -3.53
C TYR A 37 4.83 8.80 -4.96
N LEU A 38 5.47 9.95 -5.13
CA LEU A 38 5.73 10.57 -6.44
C LEU A 38 7.25 10.61 -6.73
N GLU A 39 7.65 11.50 -7.64
CA GLU A 39 9.03 11.65 -8.09
C GLU A 39 10.00 11.96 -6.93
N GLY A 40 11.28 11.65 -7.14
CA GLY A 40 12.33 11.98 -6.18
C GLY A 40 12.49 11.04 -4.97
N MET A 41 11.81 9.88 -4.96
CA MET A 41 11.98 8.82 -3.94
C MET A 41 13.20 7.90 -4.23
N HIS A 42 14.39 8.48 -4.46
CA HIS A 42 15.53 7.76 -5.06
C HIS A 42 16.16 6.65 -4.20
N LYS A 43 16.02 6.70 -2.87
CA LYS A 43 16.57 5.68 -1.95
C LYS A 43 15.53 4.70 -1.44
N LEU A 44 14.26 4.84 -1.81
CA LEU A 44 13.20 3.93 -1.38
C LEU A 44 13.35 2.61 -2.11
N LYS A 45 13.80 1.58 -1.40
CA LYS A 45 13.97 0.23 -1.97
C LYS A 45 12.81 -0.71 -1.67
N CYS A 46 12.09 -0.44 -0.58
CA CYS A 46 11.06 -1.33 -0.07
C CYS A 46 9.90 -0.51 0.49
N VAL A 47 8.67 -0.87 0.11
CA VAL A 47 7.48 -0.59 0.94
C VAL A 47 7.33 -1.79 1.87
N GLY A 48 7.98 -1.72 3.03
CA GLY A 48 8.02 -2.83 3.98
C GLY A 48 6.78 -2.91 4.86
N VAL A 49 6.74 -3.94 5.72
CA VAL A 49 5.63 -4.18 6.66
C VAL A 49 5.37 -3.02 7.64
N GLU A 50 6.35 -2.13 7.86
CA GLU A 50 6.19 -0.91 8.66
C GLU A 50 5.09 0.03 8.14
N PHE A 51 4.84 0.00 6.82
CA PHE A 51 3.81 0.80 6.14
C PHE A 51 2.44 0.60 6.77
N TYR A 52 2.11 -0.64 7.11
CA TYR A 52 0.81 -1.02 7.64
C TYR A 52 0.62 -0.60 9.10
N GLY A 53 1.71 -0.28 9.82
CA GLY A 53 1.63 0.15 11.23
C GLY A 53 1.05 -0.87 12.18
N TYR A 54 1.11 -2.15 11.81
CA TYR A 54 0.54 -3.25 12.57
C TYR A 54 1.05 -3.31 14.02
N ASN A 55 2.32 -2.95 14.26
CA ASN A 55 2.91 -2.92 15.59
C ASN A 55 2.32 -1.82 16.50
N HIS A 56 1.75 -0.74 15.94
CA HIS A 56 1.06 0.30 16.71
C HIS A 56 -0.35 -0.09 17.14
N VAL A 57 -0.96 -1.07 16.45
CA VAL A 57 -2.29 -1.58 16.76
C VAL A 57 -2.21 -2.68 17.83
N ASN A 58 -1.16 -3.50 17.80
CA ASN A 58 -0.95 -4.62 18.76
C ASN A 58 -0.15 -4.28 20.02
N GLY A 59 0.49 -3.10 20.08
CA GLY A 59 1.30 -2.68 21.23
C GLY A 59 0.53 -2.11 22.43
N ALA A 60 -0.78 -1.86 22.27
CA ALA A 60 -1.66 -1.50 23.38
C ALA A 60 -2.45 -2.75 23.79
N ALA A 61 -2.19 -3.25 24.99
CA ALA A 61 -2.92 -4.36 25.58
C ALA A 61 -4.43 -4.06 25.68
N THR A 62 -5.19 -4.36 24.63
CA THR A 62 -6.64 -4.52 24.72
C THR A 62 -7.04 -5.75 23.92
N SER A 63 -7.07 -6.87 24.64
CA SER A 63 -7.84 -8.04 24.28
C SER A 63 -9.29 -7.62 24.01
N THR A 64 -9.63 -7.37 22.75
CA THR A 64 -11.01 -7.33 22.27
C THR A 64 -11.07 -8.03 20.92
N LYS A 65 -12.09 -8.86 20.72
CA LYS A 65 -12.32 -9.72 19.56
C LYS A 65 -12.70 -8.93 18.29
N LYS A 66 -12.03 -7.81 17.99
CA LYS A 66 -12.35 -6.97 16.84
C LYS A 66 -11.52 -7.39 15.63
N LYS A 67 -12.18 -7.51 14.48
CA LYS A 67 -11.54 -7.66 13.18
C LYS A 67 -10.69 -6.41 12.92
N GLU A 68 -9.38 -6.52 13.05
CA GLU A 68 -8.47 -5.40 12.82
C GLU A 68 -8.48 -5.02 11.35
N THR A 69 -8.58 -3.74 11.08
CA THR A 69 -8.65 -3.20 9.72
C THR A 69 -7.60 -2.12 9.56
N LEU A 70 -6.70 -2.31 8.61
CA LEU A 70 -5.66 -1.35 8.25
C LEU A 70 -6.07 -0.63 6.97
N PHE A 71 -5.79 0.67 6.92
CA PHE A 71 -6.25 1.56 5.85
C PHE A 71 -7.77 1.49 5.61
N PRO A 72 -8.61 1.68 6.65
CA PRO A 72 -10.05 1.44 6.57
C PRO A 72 -10.78 2.37 5.58
N ALA A 73 -10.23 3.54 5.28
CA ALA A 73 -10.83 4.55 4.40
C ALA A 73 -10.04 4.82 3.12
N LEU A 74 -8.91 4.12 2.89
CA LEU A 74 -8.04 4.40 1.76
C LEU A 74 -8.76 4.07 0.45
N LYS A 75 -8.82 5.04 -0.45
CA LYS A 75 -9.49 4.97 -1.76
C LYS A 75 -8.51 4.87 -2.91
N SER A 76 -7.40 5.60 -2.85
CA SER A 76 -6.39 5.59 -3.90
C SER A 76 -4.99 5.49 -3.33
N LEU A 77 -4.20 4.58 -3.90
CA LEU A 77 -2.77 4.44 -3.63
C LEU A 77 -2.01 4.56 -4.94
N THR A 78 -1.10 5.51 -5.00
CA THR A 78 -0.28 5.77 -6.18
C THR A 78 1.20 5.70 -5.82
N ILE A 79 1.97 4.93 -6.59
CA ILE A 79 3.43 4.91 -6.55
C ILE A 79 3.94 5.26 -7.95
N ARG A 80 4.63 6.39 -8.08
CA ARG A 80 5.16 6.88 -9.36
C ARG A 80 6.65 7.14 -9.27
N SER A 81 7.36 6.79 -10.34
CA SER A 81 8.75 7.20 -10.57
C SER A 81 9.72 6.81 -9.44
N CYS A 82 9.40 5.77 -8.67
CA CYS A 82 10.26 5.22 -7.62
C CYS A 82 11.28 4.26 -8.22
N GLN A 83 12.35 4.80 -8.81
CA GLN A 83 13.32 4.03 -9.63
C GLN A 83 14.04 2.91 -8.86
N ALA A 84 14.29 3.12 -7.57
CA ALA A 84 14.99 2.16 -6.71
C ALA A 84 14.05 1.18 -6.00
N LEU A 85 12.73 1.33 -6.15
CA LEU A 85 11.77 0.47 -5.47
C LEU A 85 11.84 -0.94 -6.06
N ILE A 86 12.23 -1.90 -5.22
CA ILE A 86 12.41 -3.31 -5.61
C ILE A 86 11.20 -4.14 -5.23
N LYS A 87 10.62 -3.90 -4.05
CA LYS A 87 9.51 -4.72 -3.56
C LYS A 87 8.55 -3.93 -2.70
N TRP A 88 7.31 -4.36 -2.69
CA TRP A 88 6.32 -4.01 -1.69
C TRP A 88 5.88 -5.27 -0.96
N GLU A 89 6.20 -5.35 0.32
CA GLU A 89 5.99 -6.55 1.12
C GLU A 89 4.52 -6.74 1.52
N GLU A 90 4.10 -8.00 1.52
CA GLU A 90 2.83 -8.42 2.07
C GLU A 90 2.92 -8.50 3.59
N LEU A 91 1.88 -8.06 4.28
CA LEU A 91 1.78 -8.25 5.72
C LEU A 91 1.52 -9.73 6.03
N PRO A 92 2.36 -10.42 6.82
CA PRO A 92 2.12 -11.81 7.22
C PRO A 92 0.98 -11.84 8.24
N THR A 93 -0.27 -11.85 7.76
CA THR A 93 -1.46 -11.79 8.60
C THR A 93 -2.11 -13.16 8.78
N ASP A 94 -2.58 -13.44 10.00
CA ASP A 94 -3.66 -14.39 10.21
C ASP A 94 -4.94 -13.90 9.49
N GLU A 95 -5.88 -14.80 9.20
CA GLU A 95 -7.19 -14.51 8.56
C GLU A 95 -8.05 -13.44 9.26
N LYS A 96 -7.58 -12.81 10.35
CA LYS A 96 -8.33 -11.84 11.16
C LYS A 96 -8.10 -10.39 10.76
N VAL A 97 -7.01 -10.05 10.08
CA VAL A 97 -6.72 -8.67 9.66
C VAL A 97 -7.23 -8.42 8.24
N ALA A 98 -7.93 -7.32 8.00
CA ALA A 98 -8.26 -6.85 6.67
C ALA A 98 -7.39 -5.64 6.33
N VAL A 99 -6.80 -5.63 5.14
CA VAL A 99 -5.97 -4.53 4.66
C VAL A 99 -6.61 -4.00 3.38
N PHE A 100 -6.72 -2.68 3.24
CA PHE A 100 -7.32 -2.02 2.07
C PHE A 100 -8.77 -2.43 1.75
N PRO A 101 -9.69 -2.49 2.73
CA PRO A 101 -11.08 -2.90 2.47
C PRO A 101 -11.86 -1.96 1.53
N CYS A 102 -11.36 -0.74 1.30
CA CYS A 102 -12.04 0.32 0.56
C CYS A 102 -11.22 0.85 -0.62
N LEU A 103 -10.07 0.26 -0.93
CA LEU A 103 -9.19 0.74 -2.00
C LEU A 103 -9.87 0.52 -3.34
N GLU A 104 -10.01 1.60 -4.11
CA GLU A 104 -10.66 1.62 -5.42
C GLU A 104 -9.62 1.70 -6.54
N ASP A 105 -8.56 2.50 -6.34
CA ASP A 105 -7.53 2.71 -7.34
C ASP A 105 -6.14 2.33 -6.82
N LEU A 106 -5.47 1.42 -7.52
CA LEU A 106 -4.06 1.11 -7.32
C LEU A 106 -3.28 1.43 -8.59
N ILE A 107 -2.40 2.43 -8.51
CA ILE A 107 -1.63 2.92 -9.66
C ILE A 107 -0.14 2.83 -9.35
N ILE A 108 0.60 2.05 -10.12
CA ILE A 108 2.05 1.91 -10.03
C ILE A 108 2.64 2.22 -11.40
N ARG A 109 3.42 3.30 -11.51
CA ARG A 109 3.96 3.74 -12.79
C ARG A 109 5.42 4.13 -12.72
N GLY A 110 6.23 3.68 -13.69
CA GLY A 110 7.62 4.09 -13.78
C GLY A 110 8.48 3.60 -12.62
N CYS A 111 8.23 2.38 -12.13
CA CYS A 111 9.03 1.71 -11.11
C CYS A 111 9.76 0.51 -11.74
N PRO A 112 10.81 0.74 -12.57
CA PRO A 112 11.42 -0.30 -13.40
C PRO A 112 12.14 -1.40 -12.60
N SER A 113 12.53 -1.12 -11.35
CA SER A 113 13.20 -2.10 -10.48
C SER A 113 12.22 -2.97 -9.69
N LEU A 114 10.91 -2.70 -9.76
CA LEU A 114 9.91 -3.35 -8.94
C LEU A 114 9.69 -4.79 -9.43
N GLU A 115 9.91 -5.74 -8.53
CA GLU A 115 9.86 -7.18 -8.77
C GLU A 115 8.65 -7.84 -8.11
N PHE A 116 8.08 -7.26 -7.04
CA PHE A 116 6.97 -7.85 -6.28
C PHE A 116 6.01 -6.81 -5.69
N ILE A 117 4.71 -7.11 -5.72
CA ILE A 117 3.63 -6.33 -5.08
C ILE A 117 2.62 -7.23 -4.35
N PRO A 118 2.05 -6.78 -3.21
CA PRO A 118 1.24 -7.62 -2.34
C PRO A 118 -0.24 -7.57 -2.72
N ILE A 119 -0.56 -7.80 -4.00
CA ILE A 119 -1.95 -7.98 -4.45
C ILE A 119 -2.48 -9.37 -4.02
N THR A 120 -1.59 -10.20 -3.44
CA THR A 120 -1.79 -11.59 -3.03
C THR A 120 -2.60 -11.84 -1.77
N GLN A 121 -2.94 -10.80 -1.01
CA GLN A 121 -3.56 -10.99 0.30
C GLN A 121 -4.77 -11.91 0.21
N ALA A 122 -4.88 -12.87 1.14
CA ALA A 122 -5.90 -13.93 1.12
C ALA A 122 -7.36 -13.42 1.08
N LYS A 123 -7.58 -12.12 1.35
CA LYS A 123 -8.89 -11.46 1.27
C LYS A 123 -9.06 -10.55 0.06
N GLY A 124 -8.02 -10.43 -0.77
CA GLY A 124 -7.94 -9.52 -1.90
C GLY A 124 -8.18 -8.06 -1.55
N MET A 125 -8.49 -7.28 -2.59
CA MET A 125 -8.95 -5.90 -2.50
C MET A 125 -10.37 -5.84 -3.07
N PRO A 126 -11.42 -6.07 -2.25
CA PRO A 126 -12.77 -6.31 -2.74
C PRO A 126 -13.39 -5.11 -3.45
N CYS A 127 -12.94 -3.89 -3.14
CA CYS A 127 -13.41 -2.65 -3.76
C CYS A 127 -12.52 -2.15 -4.90
N LEU A 128 -11.45 -2.87 -5.27
CA LEU A 128 -10.53 -2.40 -6.29
C LEU A 128 -11.24 -2.36 -7.64
N ARG A 129 -11.33 -1.18 -8.24
CA ARG A 129 -11.96 -0.91 -9.54
C ARG A 129 -10.94 -0.70 -10.63
N LYS A 130 -9.82 -0.04 -10.31
CA LYS A 130 -8.74 0.22 -11.25
C LYS A 130 -7.41 -0.30 -10.73
N LEU A 131 -6.75 -1.12 -11.55
CA LEU A 131 -5.36 -1.52 -11.39
C LEU A 131 -4.56 -1.07 -12.61
N GLU A 132 -3.64 -0.14 -12.41
CA GLU A 132 -2.73 0.36 -13.46
C GLU A 132 -1.29 0.07 -13.06
N ILE A 133 -0.58 -0.72 -13.86
CA ILE A 133 0.84 -1.00 -13.70
C ILE A 133 1.56 -0.70 -15.01
N ARG A 134 2.26 0.42 -15.08
CA ARG A 134 2.93 0.83 -16.32
C ARG A 134 4.42 1.05 -16.14
N PHE A 135 5.21 0.69 -17.15
CA PHE A 135 6.67 0.86 -17.15
C PHE A 135 7.37 0.18 -15.93
N CYS A 136 6.86 -0.96 -15.48
CA CYS A 136 7.41 -1.74 -14.35
C CYS A 136 8.10 -3.02 -14.86
N ARG A 137 9.18 -2.85 -15.61
CA ARG A 137 9.79 -3.89 -16.47
C ARG A 137 10.24 -5.17 -15.76
N LYS A 138 10.54 -5.10 -14.47
CA LYS A 138 10.97 -6.26 -13.68
C LYS A 138 9.82 -7.00 -13.00
N LEU A 139 8.60 -6.48 -13.04
CA LEU A 139 7.45 -7.13 -12.44
C LEU A 139 7.06 -8.32 -13.33
N SER A 140 7.52 -9.52 -12.95
CA SER A 140 7.46 -10.70 -13.81
C SER A 140 6.07 -11.30 -13.97
N SER A 141 5.16 -11.03 -13.04
CA SER A 141 3.76 -11.41 -13.13
C SER A 141 2.94 -10.69 -12.06
N LEU A 142 1.66 -10.46 -12.35
CA LEU A 142 0.70 -10.28 -11.27
C LEU A 142 0.46 -11.62 -10.59
N PRO A 143 0.27 -11.63 -9.27
CA PRO A 143 -0.10 -12.86 -8.60
C PRO A 143 -1.48 -13.35 -9.05
N ILE A 144 -1.67 -14.66 -9.00
CA ILE A 144 -2.84 -15.43 -9.46
C ILE A 144 -4.15 -15.00 -8.75
N SER A 145 -4.06 -14.23 -7.67
CA SER A 145 -5.11 -13.88 -6.71
C SER A 145 -5.96 -12.65 -7.06
N LEU A 146 -5.92 -12.17 -8.32
CA LEU A 146 -6.91 -11.19 -8.81
C LEU A 146 -8.36 -11.71 -8.72
N GLU A 147 -8.56 -13.03 -8.55
CA GLU A 147 -9.88 -13.65 -8.30
C GLU A 147 -10.63 -13.04 -7.11
N HIS A 148 -9.93 -12.44 -6.14
CA HIS A 148 -10.52 -11.77 -4.99
C HIS A 148 -10.79 -10.27 -5.23
N CYS A 149 -10.37 -9.71 -6.37
CA CYS A 149 -10.66 -8.33 -6.79
C CYS A 149 -11.97 -8.29 -7.59
N ILE A 150 -13.07 -8.68 -6.95
CA ILE A 150 -14.38 -8.88 -7.60
C ILE A 150 -14.99 -7.61 -8.23
N SER A 151 -14.52 -6.43 -7.86
CA SER A 151 -15.01 -5.14 -8.36
C SER A 151 -14.16 -4.56 -9.50
N LEU A 152 -13.14 -5.29 -9.96
CA LEU A 152 -12.17 -4.76 -10.93
C LEU A 152 -12.86 -4.49 -12.29
N GLN A 153 -12.72 -3.26 -12.76
CA GLN A 153 -13.33 -2.74 -13.99
C GLN A 153 -12.27 -2.39 -15.03
N GLU A 154 -11.13 -1.88 -14.57
CA GLU A 154 -10.02 -1.42 -15.40
C GLU A 154 -8.73 -2.11 -14.98
N LEU A 155 -8.11 -2.84 -15.91
CA LEU A 155 -6.80 -3.45 -15.74
C LEU A 155 -5.89 -3.00 -16.89
N GLU A 156 -4.84 -2.26 -16.57
CA GLU A 156 -3.87 -1.77 -17.53
C GLU A 156 -2.46 -2.20 -17.13
N MET A 157 -1.76 -2.87 -18.05
CA MET A 157 -0.40 -3.36 -17.84
C MET A 157 0.46 -3.25 -19.10
N ASP A 158 1.68 -2.70 -18.99
CA ASP A 158 2.70 -2.64 -20.06
C ASP A 158 4.16 -2.79 -19.57
#